data_AF-A0A7W6GUE5-F1
#
_entry.id   AF-A0A7W6GUE5-F1
#
_cell.length_a   1.000
_cell.length_b   1.000
_cell.length_c   1.000
_cell.angle_alpha   90.00
_cell.angle_beta   90.00
_cell.angle_gamma   90.00
#
_symmetry.space_group_name_H-M   'P 1'
#
loop_
_entity.id
_entity.type
_entity.pdbx_description
1 polymer ?
#
loop_
_entity_poly.entity_id
_entity_poly.type
_entity_poly.pdbx_seq_one_letter_code
_entity_poly.pdbx_strand_id
1 'polypeptide(L)'
;MSKLPVKGLPSGDGGRLLVRVHDHYKVGIERYDIAKLANTENGKSLLVLVLGHDDAGAIFMPYDIRRALGVDKGGKLDFSIEKVGKCGKLRWYFTTPDPAVHVPAWIAAVALGLSILGAILGAVSLLC
;
A
#
# COMPACT_ATOMS: atom_id res chain seq x y z
N MET A 1 -4.84 17.40 -15.98
CA MET A 1 -4.64 16.03 -15.46
C MET A 1 -5.64 15.12 -16.14
N SER A 2 -5.22 13.94 -16.59
CA SER A 2 -6.04 13.03 -17.42
C SER A 2 -6.76 12.01 -16.55
N LYS A 3 -8.10 11.98 -16.61
CA LYS A 3 -8.88 10.92 -15.97
C LYS A 3 -8.67 9.59 -16.68
N LEU A 4 -8.20 8.57 -15.95
CA LEU A 4 -7.94 7.26 -16.53
C LEU A 4 -9.10 6.29 -16.30
N PRO A 5 -9.44 5.45 -17.28
CA PRO A 5 -10.34 4.33 -17.06
C PRO A 5 -9.73 3.34 -16.05
N VAL A 6 -10.55 2.90 -15.11
CA VAL A 6 -10.18 1.90 -14.11
C VAL A 6 -10.49 0.51 -14.63
N LYS A 7 -9.45 -0.31 -14.78
CA LYS A 7 -9.55 -1.71 -15.23
C LYS A 7 -9.35 -2.67 -14.06
N GLY A 8 -9.85 -3.89 -14.22
CA GLY A 8 -9.52 -4.99 -13.29
C GLY A 8 -8.09 -5.46 -13.50
N LEU A 9 -7.48 -6.05 -12.48
CA LEU A 9 -6.12 -6.60 -12.58
C LEU A 9 -6.00 -7.66 -13.70
N PRO A 10 -4.81 -7.78 -14.32
CA PRO A 10 -4.50 -8.90 -15.21
C PRO A 10 -4.66 -10.25 -14.50
N SER A 11 -4.90 -11.32 -15.26
CA SER A 11 -5.18 -12.67 -14.75
C SER A 11 -4.11 -13.23 -13.80
N GLY A 12 -2.85 -12.80 -13.92
CA GLY A 12 -1.74 -13.23 -13.05
C GLY A 12 -1.68 -12.56 -11.66
N ASP A 13 -2.46 -11.49 -11.42
CA ASP A 13 -2.46 -10.76 -10.15
C ASP A 13 -3.74 -10.99 -9.33
N GLY A 14 -4.53 -12.01 -9.67
CA GLY A 14 -5.73 -12.38 -8.93
C GLY A 14 -5.42 -12.55 -7.43
N GLY A 15 -6.27 -11.97 -6.58
CA GLY A 15 -6.14 -12.04 -5.12
C GLY A 15 -5.07 -11.13 -4.50
N ARG A 16 -4.34 -10.32 -5.29
CA ARG A 16 -3.33 -9.39 -4.77
C ARG A 16 -3.89 -8.00 -4.53
N LEU A 17 -3.47 -7.37 -3.42
CA LEU A 17 -3.84 -6.00 -3.09
C LEU A 17 -2.81 -5.00 -3.63
N LEU A 18 -2.76 -4.86 -4.96
CA LEU A 18 -1.81 -3.98 -5.65
C LEU A 18 -2.48 -3.13 -6.73
N VAL A 19 -1.80 -2.06 -7.12
CA VAL A 19 -2.19 -1.18 -8.22
C VAL A 19 -1.14 -1.25 -9.31
N ARG A 20 -1.57 -1.42 -10.56
CA ARG A 20 -0.72 -1.22 -11.72
C ARG A 20 -1.01 0.11 -12.38
N VAL A 21 0.05 0.85 -12.63
CA VAL A 21 0.00 2.13 -13.28
C VAL A 21 1.26 2.35 -14.11
N HIS A 22 1.12 3.09 -15.19
CA HIS A 22 2.22 3.40 -16.10
C HIS A 22 3.34 4.21 -15.43
N ASP A 23 4.58 3.99 -15.88
CA ASP A 23 5.79 4.58 -15.28
C ASP A 23 5.77 6.10 -15.25
N HIS A 24 5.15 6.75 -16.24
CA HIS A 24 5.05 8.20 -16.26
C HIS A 24 4.24 8.78 -15.08
N TYR A 25 3.38 8.00 -14.42
CA TYR A 25 2.60 8.45 -13.26
C TYR A 25 3.32 8.14 -11.94
N LYS A 26 4.40 7.34 -11.97
CA LYS A 26 5.11 6.82 -10.78
C LYS A 26 6.38 7.59 -10.46
N VAL A 27 6.39 8.91 -10.59
CA VAL A 27 7.62 9.71 -10.38
C VAL A 27 8.20 9.42 -8.98
N GLY A 28 9.39 8.80 -8.93
CA GLY A 28 10.07 8.41 -7.70
C GLY A 28 9.51 7.16 -6.98
N ILE A 29 8.52 6.48 -7.54
CA ILE A 29 7.90 5.27 -6.97
C ILE A 29 8.44 4.04 -7.71
N GLU A 30 9.25 3.25 -7.01
CA GLU A 30 9.84 2.03 -7.57
C GLU A 30 8.84 0.87 -7.61
N ARG A 31 9.21 -0.20 -8.33
CA ARG A 31 8.42 -1.43 -8.34
C ARG A 31 8.36 -2.02 -6.93
N TYR A 32 7.17 -2.42 -6.49
CA TYR A 32 6.87 -2.90 -5.12
C TYR A 32 7.00 -1.84 -4.03
N ASP A 33 7.11 -0.56 -4.40
CA ASP A 33 7.09 0.50 -3.41
C ASP A 33 5.65 0.76 -2.93
N ILE A 34 5.55 1.37 -1.75
CA ILE A 34 4.26 1.78 -1.18
C ILE A 34 4.02 3.24 -1.56
N ALA A 35 2.81 3.53 -2.00
CA ALA A 35 2.38 4.87 -2.34
C ALA A 35 1.03 5.19 -1.70
N LYS A 36 0.76 6.47 -1.50
CA LYS A 36 -0.57 6.98 -1.22
C LYS A 36 -1.26 7.21 -2.55
N LEU A 37 -2.34 6.48 -2.80
CA LEU A 37 -3.22 6.70 -3.95
C LEU A 37 -4.45 7.45 -3.44
N ALA A 38 -4.77 8.58 -4.06
CA ALA A 38 -5.95 9.36 -3.73
C ALA A 38 -6.80 9.61 -4.96
N ASN A 39 -8.11 9.53 -4.80
CA ASN A 39 -9.08 10.05 -5.75
C ASN A 39 -9.23 11.55 -5.49
N THR A 40 -8.81 12.38 -6.45
CA THR A 40 -8.78 13.84 -6.30
C THR A 40 -10.17 14.45 -6.28
N GLU A 41 -11.19 13.76 -6.81
CA GLU A 41 -12.55 14.28 -6.89
C GLU A 41 -13.32 14.17 -5.57
N ASN A 42 -13.05 13.12 -4.78
CA ASN A 42 -13.78 12.85 -3.54
C ASN A 42 -12.88 12.84 -2.29
N GLY A 43 -11.58 13.05 -2.45
CA GLY A 43 -10.59 13.08 -1.36
C GLY A 43 -10.29 11.73 -0.70
N LYS A 44 -10.93 10.63 -1.13
CA LYS A 44 -10.67 9.30 -0.57
C LYS A 44 -9.27 8.84 -0.96
N SER A 45 -8.54 8.28 0.01
CA SER A 45 -7.19 7.80 -0.22
C SER A 45 -6.86 6.57 0.61
N LEU A 46 -5.88 5.81 0.14
CA LEU A 46 -5.34 4.65 0.83
C LEU A 46 -3.87 4.42 0.46
N LEU A 47 -3.19 3.62 1.28
CA LEU A 47 -1.83 3.16 1.02
C LEU A 47 -1.90 1.89 0.15
N VAL A 48 -1.19 1.88 -0.98
CA VAL A 48 -1.21 0.79 -1.95
C VAL A 48 0.20 0.32 -2.31
N LEU A 49 0.32 -0.96 -2.62
CA LEU A 49 1.49 -1.53 -3.27
C LEU A 49 1.44 -1.21 -4.76
N VAL A 50 2.51 -0.64 -5.31
CA VAL A 50 2.54 -0.18 -6.70
C VAL A 50 3.41 -1.08 -7.59
N LEU A 51 2.87 -1.43 -8.75
CA LEU A 51 3.59 -2.07 -9.84
C LEU A 51 3.50 -1.23 -11.12
N GLY A 52 4.52 -1.36 -11.96
CA GLY A 52 4.51 -0.78 -13.31
C GLY A 52 3.62 -1.57 -14.28
N HIS A 53 3.23 -0.88 -15.35
CA HIS A 53 2.54 -1.48 -16.49
C HIS A 53 2.69 -0.62 -17.74
N ASP A 54 2.67 -1.23 -18.92
CA ASP A 54 2.95 -0.54 -20.19
C ASP A 54 1.73 0.23 -20.75
N ASP A 55 0.51 -0.04 -20.27
CA ASP A 55 -0.69 0.71 -20.67
C ASP A 55 -0.77 2.06 -19.92
N ALA A 56 -0.34 3.12 -20.59
CA ALA A 56 -0.49 4.51 -20.17
C ALA A 56 -1.96 5.00 -20.14
N GLY A 57 -2.87 4.29 -20.81
CA GLY A 57 -4.27 4.68 -20.96
C GLY A 57 -5.18 4.14 -19.88
N ALA A 58 -4.67 3.44 -18.86
CA ALA A 58 -5.50 2.88 -17.80
C ALA A 58 -4.75 2.69 -16.48
N ILE A 59 -5.52 2.58 -15.40
CA ILE A 59 -5.05 2.14 -14.09
C ILE A 59 -5.75 0.84 -13.71
N PHE A 60 -5.00 -0.12 -13.19
CA PHE A 60 -5.53 -1.46 -12.88
C PHE A 60 -5.48 -1.71 -11.39
N MET A 61 -6.59 -2.13 -10.83
CA MET A 61 -6.72 -2.33 -9.39
C MET A 61 -7.83 -3.33 -9.06
N PRO A 62 -7.71 -4.07 -7.95
CA PRO A 62 -8.70 -5.02 -7.49
C PRO A 62 -9.95 -4.30 -6.97
N TYR A 63 -11.00 -5.09 -6.74
CA TYR A 63 -12.29 -4.60 -6.26
C TYR A 63 -12.20 -3.77 -4.97
N ASP A 64 -11.40 -4.22 -3.99
CA ASP A 64 -11.36 -3.56 -2.68
C ASP A 64 -10.73 -2.16 -2.76
N ILE A 65 -9.67 -2.00 -3.55
CA ILE A 65 -9.04 -0.69 -3.79
C ILE A 65 -10.02 0.26 -4.51
N ARG A 66 -10.76 -0.24 -5.50
CA ARG A 66 -11.80 0.51 -6.22
C ARG A 66 -12.89 1.00 -5.27
N ARG A 67 -13.41 0.11 -4.41
CA ARG A 67 -14.42 0.42 -3.41
C ARG A 67 -13.89 1.48 -2.41
N ALA A 68 -12.65 1.35 -1.95
CA ALA A 68 -12.04 2.32 -1.03
C ALA A 68 -11.88 3.72 -1.65
N LEU A 69 -11.53 3.79 -2.95
CA LEU A 69 -11.43 5.04 -3.71
C LEU A 69 -12.79 5.60 -4.18
N GLY A 70 -13.85 4.81 -4.04
CA GLY A 70 -15.19 5.18 -4.50
C GLY A 70 -15.31 5.27 -6.02
N VAL A 71 -14.68 4.34 -6.76
CA VAL A 71 -14.74 4.28 -8.23
C VAL A 71 -15.14 2.89 -8.70
N ASP A 72 -15.99 2.79 -9.72
CA ASP A 72 -16.43 1.52 -10.29
C ASP A 72 -15.50 0.98 -11.38
N LYS A 73 -15.68 -0.30 -11.73
CA LYS A 73 -14.95 -0.91 -12.86
C LYS A 73 -15.41 -0.24 -14.16
N GLY A 74 -14.47 0.19 -14.99
CA GLY A 74 -14.77 0.95 -16.21
C GLY A 74 -15.09 2.42 -15.96
N GLY A 75 -15.20 2.84 -14.70
CA GLY A 75 -15.27 4.25 -14.33
C GLY A 75 -13.98 4.98 -14.66
N LYS A 76 -14.01 6.31 -14.64
CA LYS A 76 -12.84 7.16 -14.80
C LYS A 76 -12.38 7.66 -13.45
N LEU A 77 -11.08 7.57 -13.18
CA LEU A 77 -10.45 8.04 -11.96
C LEU A 77 -9.52 9.21 -12.27
N ASP A 78 -9.78 10.35 -11.64
CA ASP A 78 -8.76 11.38 -11.45
C ASP A 78 -8.00 11.06 -10.15
N PHE A 79 -6.67 10.94 -10.22
CA PHE A 79 -5.90 10.49 -9.08
C PHE A 79 -4.58 11.23 -8.92
N SER A 80 -4.14 11.29 -7.67
CA SER A 80 -2.77 11.60 -7.30
C SER A 80 -2.12 10.35 -6.70
N ILE A 81 -0.88 10.10 -7.06
CA ILE A 81 -0.08 9.02 -6.48
C ILE A 81 1.24 9.60 -5.97
N GLU A 82 1.51 9.38 -4.69
CA GLU A 82 2.65 9.97 -3.99
C GLU A 82 3.43 8.90 -3.24
N LYS A 83 4.76 8.93 -3.36
CA LYS A 83 5.65 8.04 -2.59
C LYS A 83 5.48 8.31 -1.11
N VAL A 84 5.36 7.24 -0.30
CA VAL A 84 5.35 7.41 1.16
C VAL A 84 6.72 7.18 1.78
N GLY A 85 7.02 7.97 2.82
CA GLY A 85 8.22 7.79 3.63
C GLY A 85 8.15 6.54 4.53
N LYS A 86 9.22 6.31 5.31
CA LYS A 86 9.37 5.14 6.19
C LYS A 86 8.18 4.94 7.14
N CYS A 87 7.67 6.02 7.73
CA CYS A 87 6.50 5.95 8.63
C CYS A 87 5.23 5.50 7.89
N GLY A 88 5.03 5.94 6.64
CA GLY A 88 3.92 5.49 5.81
C GLY A 88 4.03 4.00 5.45
N LYS A 89 5.24 3.52 5.17
CA LYS A 89 5.49 2.09 4.93
C LYS A 89 5.20 1.25 6.17
N LEU A 90 5.68 1.68 7.33
CA LEU A 90 5.39 1.00 8.61
C LEU A 90 3.89 0.96 8.87
N ARG A 91 3.19 2.08 8.70
CA ARG A 91 1.73 2.11 8.80
C ARG A 91 1.08 1.09 7.85
N TRP A 92 1.52 1.04 6.59
CA TRP A 92 0.98 0.09 5.62
C TRP A 92 1.13 -1.37 6.07
N TYR A 93 2.29 -1.78 6.59
CA TYR A 93 2.51 -3.15 7.08
C TYR A 93 1.50 -3.57 8.15
N PHE A 94 1.11 -2.66 9.05
CA PHE A 94 0.16 -2.97 10.13
C PHE A 94 -1.31 -2.81 9.72
N THR A 95 -1.62 -2.04 8.67
CA THR A 95 -3.00 -1.72 8.29
C THR A 95 -3.50 -2.44 7.03
N THR A 96 -2.60 -3.06 6.24
CA THR A 96 -3.01 -3.77 5.04
C THR A 96 -3.85 -5.00 5.38
N PRO A 97 -4.98 -5.25 4.68
CA PRO A 97 -5.81 -6.42 4.95
C PRO A 97 -5.17 -7.74 4.48
N ASP A 98 -4.05 -7.69 3.75
CA ASP A 98 -3.36 -8.88 3.27
C ASP A 98 -2.66 -9.63 4.44
N PRO A 99 -3.11 -10.85 4.80
CA PRO A 99 -2.55 -11.61 5.92
C PRO A 99 -1.10 -12.04 5.66
N ALA A 100 -0.69 -12.21 4.40
CA ALA A 100 0.69 -12.54 4.07
C ALA A 100 1.66 -11.39 4.42
N VAL A 101 1.13 -10.18 4.62
CA VAL A 101 1.91 -8.99 4.97
C VAL A 101 1.75 -8.63 6.45
N HIS A 102 0.53 -8.49 6.96
CA HIS A 102 0.33 -7.97 8.32
C HIS A 102 0.65 -9.00 9.41
N VAL A 103 0.46 -10.31 9.17
CA VAL A 103 0.74 -11.33 10.18
C VAL A 103 2.24 -11.37 10.53
N PRO A 104 3.17 -11.46 9.55
CA PRO A 104 4.60 -11.35 9.84
C PRO A 104 4.99 -10.03 10.52
N ALA A 105 4.39 -8.92 10.10
CA ALA A 105 4.66 -7.61 10.70
C ALA A 105 4.30 -7.58 12.20
N TRP A 106 3.14 -8.14 12.57
CA TRP A 106 2.72 -8.26 13.97
C TRP A 106 3.59 -9.22 14.78
N ILE A 107 3.99 -10.37 14.21
CA ILE A 107 4.93 -11.29 14.87
C ILE A 107 6.24 -10.57 15.19
N ALA A 108 6.80 -9.84 14.23
CA ALA A 108 8.03 -9.07 14.42
C ALA A 108 7.86 -7.98 15.49
N ALA A 109 6.72 -7.28 15.51
CA ALA A 109 6.43 -6.26 16.50
C ALA A 109 6.33 -6.83 17.92
N VAL A 110 5.64 -7.96 18.10
CA VAL A 110 5.53 -8.64 19.40
C VAL A 110 6.89 -9.15 19.87
N ALA A 111 7.66 -9.80 18.99
CA ALA A 111 9.00 -10.30 19.31
C ALA A 111 9.95 -9.16 19.72
N LEU A 112 9.91 -8.03 19.01
CA LEU A 112 10.69 -6.85 19.37
C LEU A 112 10.27 -6.29 20.73
N GLY A 113 8.96 -6.20 20.99
CA GLY A 113 8.42 -5.74 22.27
C GLY A 113 8.88 -6.61 23.45
N LEU A 114 8.81 -7.94 23.30
CA LEU A 114 9.29 -8.88 24.30
C LEU A 114 10.81 -8.79 24.51
N SER A 115 11.57 -8.60 23.43
CA SER A 115 13.03 -8.45 23.50
C SER A 115 13.42 -7.19 24.27
N ILE A 116 12.75 -6.07 24.00
CA ILE A 116 12.97 -4.80 24.72
C ILE A 116 12.60 -4.96 26.20
N LEU A 117 11.46 -5.59 26.50
CA LEU A 117 11.04 -5.84 27.87
C LEU A 117 12.07 -6.70 28.63
N GLY A 118 12.55 -7.78 28.01
CA GLY A 118 13.60 -8.63 28.59
C GLY A 118 14.90 -7.88 28.83
N ALA A 119 15.32 -7.03 27.89
CA ALA A 119 16.51 -6.19 28.04
C ALA A 119 16.38 -5.19 29.20
N ILE A 120 15.21 -4.56 29.36
CA ILE A 120 14.93 -3.63 30.47
C ILE A 120 14.97 -4.37 31.80
N LEU A 121 14.28 -5.51 31.92
CA LEU A 121 14.27 -6.30 33.16
C LEU A 121 15.66 -6.80 33.54
N GLY A 122 16.45 -7.24 32.54
CA GLY A 122 17.84 -7.64 32.75
C GLY A 122 18.72 -6.48 33.22
N ALA A 123 18.56 -5.29 32.63
CA ALA A 123 19.29 -4.10 33.05
C ALA A 123 18.93 -3.67 34.48
N VAL A 124 17.64 -3.70 34.84
CA VAL A 124 17.18 -3.40 36.21
C VAL A 124 17.79 -4.40 37.21
N SER A 125 17.82 -5.69 36.89
CA SER A 125 18.41 -6.72 37.75
C SER A 125 19.93 -6.59 37.94
N LEU A 126 20.63 -5.86 37.06
CA LEU A 126 22.07 -5.59 37.21
C LEU A 126 22.36 -4.31 38.00
N LEU A 127 21.38 -3.40 38.07
CA LEU A 127 21.53 -2.09 38.71
C LEU A 127 20.95 -2.03 40.13
N CYS A 128 20.03 -2.95 40.46
CA CYS A 128 19.41 -3.10 41.77
C CYS A 128 19.89 -4.38 42.46
#